data_AF-A0A6G3RVB0-F1
#
_entry.id   AF-A0A6G3RVB0-F1
#
_cell.length_a   1.000
_cell.length_b   1.000
_cell.length_c   1.000
_cell.angle_alpha   90.00
_cell.angle_beta   90.00
_cell.angle_gamma   90.00
#
_symmetry.space_group_name_H-M   'P 1'
#
loop_
_entity.id
_entity.type
_entity.pdbx_description
1 polymer ?
#
loop_
_entity_poly.entity_id
_entity_poly.type
_entity_poly.pdbx_seq_one_letter_code
_entity_poly.pdbx_strand_id
1 'polypeptide(L)' 'MSSPTPPIRIEKGQATAEELAALTVLLLSREALAGPGAEPSTPGTSVWRLSPFQAPCSWRAP' A
#
# COMPACT_ATOMS: atom_id res chain seq x y z
N MET A 1 -6.81 11.92 -22.36
CA MET A 1 -7.71 11.35 -21.33
C MET A 1 -6.82 10.55 -20.39
N SER A 2 -6.58 11.02 -19.17
CA SER A 2 -5.70 10.31 -18.22
C SER A 2 -6.47 9.14 -17.63
N SER A 3 -5.97 7.92 -17.78
CA SER A 3 -6.57 6.75 -17.13
C SER A 3 -6.39 6.88 -15.61
N PRO A 4 -7.42 6.65 -14.78
CA PRO A 4 -7.26 6.69 -13.33
C PRO A 4 -6.20 5.66 -12.92
N THR A 5 -5.22 6.09 -12.13
CA THR A 5 -4.24 5.18 -11.54
C THR A 5 -4.98 4.26 -10.56
N PRO A 6 -4.90 2.94 -10.70
CA PRO A 6 -5.59 2.04 -9.79
C PRO A 6 -5.09 2.24 -8.35
N PRO A 7 -5.98 2.23 -7.35
CA PRO A 7 -5.63 2.52 -5.96
C PRO A 7 -4.74 1.44 -5.33
N ILE A 8 -4.66 0.24 -5.94
CA ILE A 8 -3.85 -0.89 -5.49
C ILE A 8 -3.04 -1.40 -6.69
N ARG A 9 -1.72 -1.59 -6.49
CA ARG A 9 -0.80 -2.16 -7.48
C ARG A 9 -0.32 -3.54 -7.02
N ILE A 10 -0.41 -4.52 -7.92
CA ILE A 10 0.10 -5.88 -7.70
C ILE A 10 1.49 -5.98 -8.32
N GLU A 11 2.53 -6.19 -7.50
CA GLU A 11 3.91 -6.29 -7.98
C GLU A 11 4.31 -7.71 -8.44
N LYS A 12 3.67 -8.74 -7.87
CA LYS A 12 3.96 -10.14 -8.16
C LYS A 12 2.69 -10.98 -8.04
N GLY A 13 2.56 -11.98 -8.91
CA GLY A 13 1.42 -12.89 -8.91
C GLY A 13 0.15 -12.24 -9.45
N GLN A 14 -0.99 -12.85 -9.14
CA GLN A 14 -2.32 -12.33 -9.44
C GLN A 14 -3.12 -12.29 -8.13
N ALA A 15 -3.97 -11.28 -7.98
CA ALA A 15 -4.93 -11.22 -6.89
C ALA A 15 -6.31 -11.57 -7.41
N THR A 16 -6.99 -12.46 -6.72
CA THR A 16 -8.40 -12.76 -6.99
C THR A 16 -9.29 -11.59 -6.57
N ALA A 17 -10.49 -11.52 -7.13
CA ALA A 17 -11.46 -10.50 -6.75
C ALA A 17 -11.81 -10.56 -5.25
N GLU A 18 -11.83 -11.77 -4.68
CA GLU A 18 -12.13 -11.99 -3.27
C GLU A 18 -11.01 -11.49 -2.34
N GLU A 19 -9.75 -11.72 -2.70
CA GLU A 19 -8.61 -11.17 -1.96
C GLU A 19 -8.59 -9.63 -2.00
N LEU A 20 -8.92 -9.03 -3.15
CA LEU A 20 -9.05 -7.57 -3.26
C LEU A 20 -10.20 -7.03 -2.41
N ALA A 21 -11.34 -7.74 -2.36
CA ALA A 21 -12.47 -7.38 -1.51
C ALA A 21 -12.08 -7.45 -0.02
N ALA A 22 -11.40 -8.52 0.40
CA ALA A 22 -10.93 -8.68 1.77
C ALA A 22 -9.97 -7.55 2.19
N LEU A 23 -9.02 -7.19 1.32
CA LEU A 23 -8.11 -6.06 1.56
C LEU A 23 -8.87 -4.73 1.67
N THR A 24 -9.89 -4.53 0.82
CA THR A 24 -10.73 -3.33 0.88
C THR A 24 -11.44 -3.21 2.23
N VAL A 25 -12.08 -4.29 2.70
CA VAL A 25 -12.74 -4.33 4.02
C VAL A 25 -11.74 -4.05 5.13
N LEU A 26 -10.55 -4.64 5.08
CA LEU A 26 -9.50 -4.42 6.08
C LEU A 26 -9.09 -2.95 6.16
N LEU A 27 -8.84 -2.31 5.00
CA LEU A 27 -8.41 -0.91 4.93
C LEU A 27 -9.50 0.04 5.45
N LEU A 28 -10.75 -0.16 5.03
CA LEU A 28 -11.89 0.63 5.51
C LEU A 28 -12.12 0.45 7.02
N SER A 29 -11.98 -0.78 7.52
CA SER A 29 -12.11 -1.06 8.96
C SER A 29 -11.02 -0.36 9.76
N ARG A 30 -9.78 -0.36 9.25
CA ARG A 30 -8.66 0.36 9.87
C ARG A 30 -8.90 1.87 9.91
N GLU A 31 -9.42 2.45 8.84
CA GLU A 31 -9.79 3.88 8.83
C GLU A 31 -10.90 4.20 9.82
N ALA A 32 -11.94 3.36 9.90
CA ALA A 32 -13.02 3.53 10.86
C ALA A 32 -12.52 3.50 12.33
N LEU A 33 -11.48 2.72 12.61
CA LEU A 33 -10.84 2.66 13.92
C LEU A 33 -9.92 3.85 14.22
N ALA A 34 -9.43 4.57 13.21
CA ALA A 34 -8.52 5.69 13.40
C ALA A 34 -9.21 6.90 14.07
N GLY A 35 -10.52 7.06 13.90
CA GLY A 35 -11.29 8.16 14.50
C GLY A 35 -11.02 9.53 13.86
N PRO A 36 -11.97 10.49 13.96
CA PRO A 36 -11.83 11.81 13.36
C PRO A 36 -10.73 12.62 14.06
N GLY A 37 -9.75 13.09 13.30
CA GLY A 37 -8.60 13.86 13.82
C GLY A 37 -7.37 13.02 14.18
N ALA A 38 -7.38 11.72 13.91
CA ALA A 38 -6.12 10.97 13.85
C ALA A 38 -5.34 11.48 12.65
N GLU A 39 -4.34 12.33 12.93
CA GLU A 39 -3.28 12.63 11.99
C GLU A 39 -2.78 11.30 11.41
N PRO A 40 -2.71 11.15 10.08
CA PRO A 40 -2.10 9.97 9.50
C PRO A 40 -0.71 9.91 10.12
N SER A 41 -0.50 8.93 11.00
CA SER A 41 0.80 8.72 11.60
C SER A 41 1.73 8.56 10.41
N THR A 42 2.55 9.59 10.15
CA THR A 42 3.59 9.54 9.11
C THR A 42 4.24 8.20 9.36
N PRO A 43 4.24 7.25 8.41
CA PRO A 43 4.57 5.88 8.73
C PRO A 43 5.96 5.90 9.34
N GLY A 44 6.00 5.83 10.68
CA GLY A 44 7.23 5.81 11.44
C GLY A 44 7.91 4.59 10.88
N THR A 45 9.12 4.79 10.35
CA THR A 45 9.96 3.73 9.79
C THR A 45 9.72 2.49 10.62
N SER A 46 8.94 1.55 10.07
CA SER A 46 8.49 0.40 10.84
C SER A 46 9.76 -0.23 11.40
N VAL A 47 9.77 -0.59 12.68
CA VAL A 47 10.99 -1.04 13.41
C VAL A 47 11.68 -2.22 12.70
N TRP A 48 11.00 -2.87 11.75
CA TRP A 48 11.50 -3.91 10.85
C TRP A 48 12.33 -3.40 9.65
N ARG A 49 12.34 -2.09 9.37
CA ARG A 49 13.23 -1.42 8.41
C ARG A 49 14.42 -0.81 9.15
N LEU A 50 15.23 -1.63 9.82
CA LEU A 50 16.52 -1.20 10.37
C LEU A 50 17.56 -0.88 9.28
N SER A 51 17.26 -1.17 8.02
CA SER A 51 18.07 -0.78 6.86
C SER A 51 17.16 -0.30 5.74
N PRO A 52 17.41 0.86 5.13
CA PRO A 52 16.73 1.25 3.90
C PRO A 52 17.15 0.26 2.80
N PHE A 53 16.30 -0.75 2.55
CA PHE A 53 16.46 -1.65 1.42
C PHE A 53 16.41 -0.81 0.13
N GLN A 54 17.57 -0.60 -0.50
CA GLN A 54 17.69 -0.06 -1.85
C GLN A 54 17.85 -1.22 -2.82
N ALA A 55 16.82 -1.48 -3.62
CA ALA A 55 16.92 -2.39 -4.75
C ALA A 55 17.86 -1.77 -5.80
N PRO A 56 18.98 -2.41 -6.18
CA PRO A 56 20.04 -1.75 -6.95
C PRO A 56 19.63 -1.23 -8.34
N CYS A 57 18.56 -1.73 -8.97
CA CYS A 57 18.27 -1.42 -10.38
C CYS A 57 16.79 -1.48 -10.81
N SER A 58 15.79 -1.47 -9.92
CA SER A 58 14.40 -1.84 -10.31
C SER A 58 13.64 -0.85 -11.21
N TRP A 59 14.25 0.29 -11.61
CA TRP A 59 13.58 1.38 -12.32
C TRP A 59 14.38 1.96 -13.49
N ARG A 60 15.53 1.37 -13.85
CA ARG A 60 16.19 1.64 -15.13
C ARG A 60 15.57 0.76 -16.21
N ALA A 61 14.51 1.24 -16.84
CA ALA A 61 14.16 0.82 -18.20
C ALA A 61 15.18 1.43 -19.19
N PRO A 62 15.51 0.75 -20.31
CA PRO A 62 16.41 1.28 -21.35
C PRO A 62 15.90 2.57 -21.98
#